data_AF-A0A7J4HXT8-F1
#
_entry.id   AF-A0A7J4HXT8-F1
#
_cell.length_a   1.000
_cell.length_b   1.000
_cell.length_c   1.000
_cell.angle_alpha   90.00
_cell.angle_beta   90.00
_cell.angle_gamma   90.00
#
_symmetry.space_group_name_H-M   'P 1'
#
loop_
_entity.id
_entity.type
_entity.pdbx_description
1 polymer ?
#
loop_
_entity_poly.entity_id
_entity_poly.type
_entity_poly.pdbx_seq_one_letter_code
_entity_poly.pdbx_strand_id
1 'polypeptide(L)'
;MFADSFSSASSLLDALGALNQPFIIQEYIETDGTDIRVLVVGEKVVAAMRRKAQKEEKRANIHAGGTGLGVELSREAINLALDTAQVLGAEICGVDILESPLGPYVIEANISPGLQGLSKVSPVDLSGEIAKYMFQRTEQEVQRKKERAGETVMKQIVVNNGEPQQVVTSLQFRGDRIILPEIVNKIAQLRERKEYSLKVQKGKVEIEEFQK
;
A
#
# COMPACT_ATOMS: atom_id res chain seq x y z
N MET A 1 -21.42 16.22 -17.12
CA MET A 1 -22.25 17.24 -17.81
C MET A 1 -21.76 18.58 -17.31
N PHE A 2 -21.84 19.62 -18.14
CA PHE A 2 -21.47 20.97 -17.73
C PHE A 2 -22.71 21.86 -17.81
N ALA A 3 -22.90 22.71 -16.81
CA ALA A 3 -23.91 23.74 -16.84
C ALA A 3 -23.20 25.09 -16.88
N ASP A 4 -23.51 25.91 -17.89
CA ASP A 4 -22.97 27.24 -18.11
C ASP A 4 -23.93 28.36 -17.64
N SER A 5 -25.13 27.99 -17.20
CA SER A 5 -26.17 28.89 -16.73
C SER A 5 -27.06 28.21 -15.69
N PHE A 6 -27.72 29.01 -14.86
CA PHE A 6 -28.68 28.50 -13.87
C PHE A 6 -29.82 27.70 -14.52
N SER A 7 -30.32 28.19 -15.66
CA SER A 7 -31.37 27.48 -16.41
C SER A 7 -30.89 26.10 -16.88
N SER A 8 -29.67 26.01 -17.42
CA SER A 8 -29.07 24.73 -17.85
C SER A 8 -28.85 23.79 -16.67
N ALA A 9 -28.35 24.29 -15.55
CA ALA A 9 -28.18 23.51 -14.31
C ALA A 9 -29.53 22.97 -13.81
N SER A 10 -30.57 23.80 -13.77
CA SER A 10 -31.92 23.40 -13.35
C SER A 10 -32.45 22.26 -14.21
N SER A 11 -32.39 22.39 -15.54
CA SER A 11 -32.86 21.35 -16.46
C SER A 11 -32.07 20.04 -16.33
N LEU A 12 -30.76 20.10 -16.12
CA LEU A 12 -29.94 18.90 -15.86
C LEU A 12 -30.32 18.21 -14.56
N LEU A 13 -30.61 18.99 -13.51
CA LEU A 13 -31.02 18.46 -12.21
C LEU A 13 -32.43 17.83 -12.27
N ASP A 14 -33.37 18.43 -12.99
CA ASP A 14 -34.69 17.84 -13.19
C ASP A 14 -34.60 16.48 -13.89
N ALA A 15 -33.76 16.39 -14.94
CA ALA A 15 -33.52 15.16 -15.67
C ALA A 15 -32.82 14.08 -14.82
N LEU A 16 -31.79 14.46 -14.05
CA LEU A 16 -31.09 13.56 -13.14
C LEU A 16 -32.00 13.10 -11.98
N GLY A 17 -32.85 13.99 -11.47
CA GLY A 17 -33.80 13.70 -10.40
C GLY A 17 -34.79 12.60 -10.79
N ALA A 18 -35.22 12.57 -12.06
CA ALA A 18 -36.08 11.51 -12.59
C ALA A 18 -35.44 10.12 -12.57
N LEU A 19 -34.10 10.03 -12.59
CA LEU A 19 -33.36 8.77 -12.52
C LEU A 19 -33.29 8.19 -11.10
N ASN A 20 -33.63 8.98 -10.07
CA ASN A 20 -33.58 8.61 -8.67
C ASN A 20 -32.25 7.98 -8.23
N GLN A 21 -31.13 8.53 -8.73
CA GLN A 21 -29.77 8.11 -8.39
C GLN A 21 -29.03 9.25 -7.66
N PRO A 22 -28.10 8.93 -6.75
CA PRO A 22 -27.22 9.93 -6.16
C PRO A 22 -26.34 10.60 -7.22
N PHE A 23 -26.16 11.91 -7.12
CA PHE A 23 -25.25 12.68 -7.96
C PHE A 23 -24.47 13.68 -7.12
N ILE A 24 -23.30 14.08 -7.64
CA ILE A 24 -22.45 15.10 -7.04
C ILE A 24 -22.46 16.32 -7.97
N ILE A 25 -22.70 17.49 -7.39
CA ILE A 25 -22.53 18.78 -8.07
C ILE A 25 -21.23 19.38 -7.53
N GLN A 26 -20.40 19.90 -8.43
CA GLN A 26 -19.16 20.57 -8.09
C GLN A 26 -18.99 21.83 -8.93
N GLU A 27 -18.17 22.75 -8.43
CA GLU A 27 -17.72 23.90 -9.19
C GLU A 27 -16.96 23.46 -10.46
N TYR A 28 -17.14 24.21 -11.55
CA TYR A 28 -16.37 24.02 -12.76
C TYR A 28 -15.06 24.80 -12.66
N ILE A 29 -13.94 24.09 -12.65
CA ILE A 29 -12.60 24.68 -12.67
C ILE A 29 -12.10 24.64 -14.12
N GLU A 30 -11.80 25.82 -14.69
CA GLU A 30 -11.27 25.92 -16.05
C GLU A 30 -9.78 25.59 -16.06
N THR A 31 -9.39 24.61 -16.89
CA THR A 31 -8.02 24.08 -16.98
C THR A 31 -7.57 23.87 -18.42
N ASP A 32 -8.26 24.48 -19.40
CA ASP A 32 -8.05 24.26 -20.83
C ASP A 32 -8.16 22.77 -21.23
N GLY A 33 -9.05 22.04 -20.53
CA GLY A 33 -9.27 20.61 -20.73
C GLY A 33 -8.06 19.75 -20.34
N THR A 34 -7.30 20.18 -19.34
CA THR A 34 -6.14 19.44 -18.82
C THR A 34 -6.34 19.01 -17.37
N ASP A 35 -5.74 17.88 -17.03
CA ASP A 35 -5.61 17.42 -15.64
C ASP A 35 -4.26 16.71 -15.46
N ILE A 36 -3.85 16.53 -14.22
CA ILE A 36 -2.65 15.77 -13.87
C ILE A 36 -3.04 14.53 -13.10
N ARG A 37 -2.62 13.37 -13.60
CA ARG A 37 -2.64 12.11 -12.84
C ARG A 37 -1.30 11.91 -12.16
N VAL A 38 -1.32 11.81 -10.84
CA VAL A 38 -0.19 11.56 -9.96
C VAL A 38 -0.26 10.15 -9.42
N LEU A 39 0.85 9.40 -9.45
CA LEU A 39 0.95 8.10 -8.80
C LEU A 39 1.72 8.23 -7.49
N VAL A 40 1.04 7.89 -6.39
CA VAL A 40 1.61 7.81 -5.05
C VAL A 40 1.90 6.35 -4.71
N VAL A 41 3.08 6.10 -4.14
CA VAL A 41 3.52 4.80 -3.61
C VAL A 41 4.21 5.05 -2.28
N GLY A 42 3.62 4.56 -1.19
CA GLY A 42 4.00 4.88 0.17
C GLY A 42 3.91 6.39 0.42
N GLU A 43 5.00 6.99 0.88
CA GLU A 43 5.10 8.41 1.20
C GLU A 43 5.70 9.23 0.05
N LYS A 44 5.65 8.72 -1.19
CA LYS A 44 6.31 9.34 -2.34
C LYS A 44 5.41 9.40 -3.56
N VAL A 45 5.53 10.50 -4.29
CA VAL A 45 5.07 10.59 -5.68
C VAL A 45 6.14 9.97 -6.57
N VAL A 46 5.80 8.90 -7.29
CA VAL A 46 6.75 8.17 -8.14
C VAL A 46 6.66 8.54 -9.62
N ALA A 47 5.51 9.07 -10.04
CA ALA A 47 5.30 9.57 -11.39
C ALA A 47 4.12 10.53 -11.46
N ALA A 48 4.14 11.41 -12.45
CA ALA A 48 3.00 12.25 -12.80
C ALA A 48 2.92 12.41 -14.32
N MET A 49 1.70 12.50 -14.84
CA MET A 49 1.45 12.82 -16.24
C MET A 49 0.37 13.89 -16.34
N ARG A 50 0.60 14.86 -17.22
CA ARG A 50 -0.46 15.77 -17.65
C ARG A 50 -1.21 15.11 -18.80
N ARG A 51 -2.53 15.04 -18.66
CA ARG A 51 -3.45 14.58 -19.69
C ARG A 51 -4.12 15.79 -20.32
N LYS A 52 -4.25 15.79 -21.64
CA LYS A 52 -5.03 16.78 -22.39
C LYS A 52 -6.13 16.09 -23.18
N ALA A 53 -7.34 16.57 -23.01
CA ALA A 53 -8.47 16.12 -23.81
C ALA A 53 -8.26 16.48 -25.30
N GLN A 54 -8.78 15.65 -26.22
CA GLN A 54 -8.76 16.02 -27.63
C GLN A 54 -9.61 17.28 -27.86
N LYS A 55 -9.23 18.09 -28.87
CA LYS A 55 -9.99 19.29 -29.26
C LYS A 55 -11.47 18.90 -29.43
N GLU A 56 -12.33 19.58 -28.68
CA GLU A 56 -13.80 19.43 -28.56
C GLU A 56 -14.34 18.58 -27.39
N GLU A 57 -13.50 17.84 -26.66
CA GLU A 57 -13.91 17.20 -25.39
C GLU A 57 -13.29 17.93 -24.19
N LYS A 58 -14.10 18.27 -23.18
CA LYS A 58 -13.62 18.82 -21.90
C LYS A 58 -13.13 17.74 -20.92
N ARG A 59 -12.94 16.50 -21.37
CA ARG A 59 -12.59 15.33 -20.54
C ARG A 59 -11.28 14.71 -21.02
N ALA A 60 -10.25 14.75 -20.19
CA ALA A 60 -8.89 14.34 -20.54
C ALA A 60 -8.58 12.85 -20.24
N ASN A 61 -9.51 11.95 -20.56
CA ASN A 61 -9.27 10.52 -20.38
C ASN A 61 -8.38 9.96 -21.51
N ILE A 62 -7.21 9.42 -21.16
CA ILE A 62 -6.24 8.85 -22.13
C ILE A 62 -6.84 7.70 -22.96
N HIS A 63 -7.82 6.97 -22.42
CA HIS A 63 -8.53 5.93 -23.18
C HIS A 63 -9.39 6.47 -24.34
N ALA A 64 -9.60 7.79 -24.42
CA ALA A 64 -10.32 8.48 -25.49
C ALA A 64 -9.39 9.18 -26.51
N GLY A 65 -8.08 8.90 -26.50
CA GLY A 65 -7.13 9.46 -27.49
C GLY A 65 -6.43 10.76 -27.09
N GLY A 66 -6.51 11.16 -25.82
CA GLY A 66 -5.74 12.29 -25.29
C GLY A 66 -4.22 12.05 -25.31
N THR A 67 -3.42 13.12 -25.42
CA THR A 67 -1.96 13.04 -25.31
C THR A 67 -1.54 13.11 -23.83
N GLY A 68 -0.69 12.19 -23.41
CA GLY A 68 -0.05 12.20 -22.09
C GLY A 68 1.39 12.66 -22.21
N LEU A 69 1.82 13.60 -21.37
CA LEU A 69 3.21 14.03 -21.24
C LEU A 69 3.65 13.94 -19.79
N GLY A 70 4.89 13.53 -19.55
CA GLY A 70 5.50 13.61 -18.22
C GLY A 70 5.52 15.06 -17.74
N VAL A 71 5.23 15.28 -16.46
CA VAL A 71 5.16 16.63 -15.88
C VAL A 71 5.91 16.68 -14.56
N GLU A 72 6.65 17.76 -14.34
CA GLU A 72 7.18 18.10 -13.03
C GLU A 72 6.09 18.81 -12.21
N LEU A 73 5.80 18.27 -11.03
CA LEU A 73 4.78 18.83 -10.15
C LEU A 73 5.33 20.00 -9.33
N SER A 74 4.45 20.96 -9.03
CA SER A 74 4.71 21.93 -7.96
C SER A 74 4.79 21.23 -6.59
N ARG A 75 5.48 21.86 -5.64
CA ARG A 75 5.53 21.35 -4.25
C ARG A 75 4.13 21.23 -3.63
N GLU A 76 3.25 22.17 -3.95
CA GLU A 76 1.86 22.17 -3.48
C GLU A 76 1.10 20.96 -4.02
N ALA A 77 1.23 20.64 -5.30
CA ALA A 77 0.59 19.47 -5.90
C ALA A 77 1.13 18.14 -5.36
N ILE A 78 2.44 18.07 -5.10
CA ILE A 78 3.06 16.88 -4.46
C ILE A 78 2.47 16.67 -3.06
N ASN A 79 2.48 17.71 -2.22
CA ASN A 79 1.96 17.61 -0.86
C ASN A 79 0.47 17.25 -0.88
N LEU A 80 -0.32 17.89 -1.75
CA LEU A 80 -1.74 17.60 -1.91
C LEU A 80 -2.00 16.13 -2.27
N ALA A 81 -1.21 15.56 -3.18
CA ALA A 81 -1.33 14.14 -3.55
C ALA A 81 -0.99 13.20 -2.38
N LEU A 82 0.08 13.50 -1.64
CA LEU A 82 0.50 12.71 -0.48
C LEU A 82 -0.51 12.79 0.67
N ASP A 83 -1.00 13.98 0.99
CA ASP A 83 -2.02 14.22 2.02
C ASP A 83 -3.32 13.48 1.65
N THR A 84 -3.70 13.50 0.38
CA THR A 84 -4.87 12.75 -0.12
C THR A 84 -4.71 11.25 0.13
N ALA A 85 -3.55 10.69 -0.24
CA ALA A 85 -3.26 9.27 0.00
C ALA A 85 -3.30 8.93 1.50
N GLN A 86 -2.72 9.78 2.34
CA GLN A 86 -2.70 9.62 3.79
C GLN A 86 -4.11 9.65 4.39
N VAL A 87 -4.94 10.62 4.02
CA VAL A 87 -6.33 10.76 4.52
C VAL A 87 -7.17 9.55 4.13
N LEU A 88 -6.95 8.99 2.94
CA LEU A 88 -7.64 7.79 2.47
C LEU A 88 -7.07 6.48 3.04
N GLY A 89 -5.93 6.53 3.73
CA GLY A 89 -5.20 5.33 4.15
C GLY A 89 -4.72 4.47 2.98
N ALA A 90 -4.54 5.08 1.80
CA ALA A 90 -4.13 4.39 0.59
C ALA A 90 -2.61 4.46 0.44
N GLU A 91 -1.92 3.33 0.56
CA GLU A 91 -0.47 3.26 0.37
C GLU A 91 -0.08 3.29 -1.12
N ILE A 92 -0.99 2.94 -2.03
CA ILE A 92 -0.79 3.02 -3.48
C ILE A 92 -2.05 3.58 -4.09
N CYS A 93 -1.97 4.75 -4.73
CA CYS A 93 -3.13 5.34 -5.39
C CYS A 93 -2.75 6.32 -6.51
N GLY A 94 -3.67 6.50 -7.45
CA GLY A 94 -3.61 7.53 -8.47
C GLY A 94 -4.48 8.73 -8.08
N VAL A 95 -3.89 9.90 -7.90
CA VAL A 95 -4.61 11.14 -7.58
C VAL A 95 -4.73 12.01 -8.83
N ASP A 96 -5.95 12.38 -9.20
CA ASP A 96 -6.22 13.32 -10.29
C ASP A 96 -6.35 14.74 -9.73
N ILE A 97 -5.55 15.64 -10.28
CA ILE A 97 -5.41 17.03 -9.86
C ILE A 97 -5.74 17.96 -11.02
N LEU A 98 -6.54 18.98 -10.74
CA LEU A 98 -6.71 20.14 -11.60
C LEU A 98 -5.78 21.27 -11.15
N GLU A 99 -5.00 21.82 -12.08
CA GLU A 99 -4.21 23.03 -11.84
C GLU A 99 -5.05 24.27 -12.15
N SER A 100 -5.22 25.16 -11.18
CA SER A 100 -5.90 26.45 -11.37
C SER A 100 -4.97 27.61 -10.99
N PRO A 101 -5.28 28.85 -11.39
CA PRO A 101 -4.56 30.04 -10.91
C PRO A 101 -4.59 30.24 -9.39
N LEU A 102 -5.56 29.63 -8.69
CA LEU A 102 -5.69 29.69 -7.23
C LEU A 102 -4.95 28.54 -6.51
N GLY A 103 -4.40 27.58 -7.25
CA GLY A 103 -3.73 26.40 -6.73
C GLY A 103 -4.31 25.08 -7.25
N PRO A 104 -3.73 23.94 -6.83
CA PRO A 104 -4.16 22.61 -7.24
C PRO A 104 -5.41 22.13 -6.48
N TYR A 105 -6.32 21.44 -7.17
CA TYR A 105 -7.51 20.81 -6.59
C TYR A 105 -7.55 19.31 -6.90
N VAL A 106 -7.88 18.48 -5.92
CA VAL A 106 -8.12 17.05 -6.14
C VAL A 106 -9.52 16.83 -6.69
N ILE A 107 -9.64 16.02 -7.74
CA ILE A 107 -10.93 15.58 -8.30
C ILE A 107 -11.25 14.13 -7.95
N GLU A 108 -10.26 13.25 -8.06
CA GLU A 108 -10.46 11.82 -7.89
C GLU A 108 -9.21 11.20 -7.27
N ALA A 109 -9.40 10.25 -6.37
CA ALA A 109 -8.35 9.34 -5.94
C ALA A 109 -8.77 7.90 -6.24
N ASN A 110 -7.91 7.17 -6.95
CA ASN A 110 -8.14 5.80 -7.35
C ASN A 110 -7.16 4.87 -6.64
N ILE A 111 -7.66 3.98 -5.78
CA ILE A 111 -6.86 3.01 -5.01
C ILE A 111 -6.34 1.81 -5.82
N SER A 112 -6.78 1.68 -7.07
CA SER A 112 -6.30 0.68 -8.02
C SER A 112 -5.98 1.34 -9.37
N PRO A 113 -4.99 2.24 -9.40
CA PRO A 113 -4.71 3.06 -10.57
C PRO A 113 -4.17 2.25 -11.74
N GLY A 114 -4.61 2.58 -12.95
CA GLY A 114 -4.01 2.05 -14.17
C GLY A 114 -2.63 2.67 -14.42
N LEU A 115 -1.63 1.83 -14.74
CA LEU A 115 -0.25 2.28 -14.95
C LEU A 115 0.12 2.56 -16.41
N GLN A 116 -0.62 2.01 -17.38
CA GLN A 116 -0.23 2.01 -18.79
C GLN A 116 0.07 3.39 -19.37
N GLY A 117 -0.71 4.42 -19.00
CA GLY A 117 -0.47 5.79 -19.45
C GLY A 117 0.79 6.39 -18.84
N LEU A 118 0.94 6.25 -17.51
CA LEU A 118 2.08 6.76 -16.75
C LEU A 118 3.39 6.08 -17.15
N SER A 119 3.40 4.75 -17.33
CA SER A 119 4.60 3.99 -17.72
C SER A 119 5.15 4.37 -19.10
N LYS A 120 4.32 4.94 -19.99
CA LYS A 120 4.77 5.39 -21.32
C LYS A 120 5.50 6.73 -21.27
N VAL A 121 5.23 7.55 -20.25
CA VAL A 121 5.74 8.92 -20.15
C VAL A 121 6.71 9.11 -18.99
N SER A 122 6.71 8.18 -18.04
CA SER A 122 7.65 8.15 -16.92
C SER A 122 8.93 7.40 -17.32
N PRO A 123 10.11 7.92 -16.97
CA PRO A 123 11.37 7.19 -17.12
C PRO A 123 11.56 6.10 -16.03
N VAL A 124 10.66 6.00 -15.06
CA VAL A 124 10.75 5.10 -13.91
C VAL A 124 9.97 3.81 -14.17
N ASP A 125 10.53 2.66 -13.78
CA ASP A 125 9.80 1.39 -13.71
C ASP A 125 8.78 1.43 -12.56
N LEU A 126 7.56 1.84 -12.87
CA LEU A 126 6.48 2.02 -11.90
C LEU A 126 6.08 0.69 -11.24
N SER A 127 6.04 -0.39 -12.02
CA SER A 127 5.77 -1.73 -11.51
C SER A 127 6.86 -2.18 -10.53
N GLY A 128 8.13 -1.91 -10.87
CA GLY A 128 9.27 -2.19 -10.00
C GLY A 128 9.22 -1.41 -8.69
N GLU A 129 8.90 -0.11 -8.73
CA GLU A 129 8.78 0.71 -7.52
C GLU A 129 7.63 0.25 -6.62
N ILE A 130 6.48 -0.13 -7.19
CA ILE A 130 5.37 -0.74 -6.44
C ILE A 130 5.79 -2.07 -5.82
N ALA A 131 6.40 -2.97 -6.59
CA ALA A 131 6.83 -4.28 -6.11
C ALA A 131 7.87 -4.16 -4.98
N LYS A 132 8.83 -3.25 -5.14
CA LYS A 132 9.85 -2.92 -4.14
C LYS A 132 9.21 -2.39 -2.86
N TYR A 133 8.25 -1.47 -2.96
CA TYR A 133 7.52 -0.96 -1.81
C TYR A 133 6.78 -2.08 -1.06
N MET A 134 6.02 -2.92 -1.78
CA MET A 134 5.29 -4.04 -1.20
C MET A 134 6.22 -5.06 -0.51
N PHE A 135 7.38 -5.33 -1.13
CA PHE A 135 8.40 -6.20 -0.54
C PHE A 135 8.92 -5.63 0.79
N GLN A 136 9.35 -4.36 0.79
CA GLN A 136 9.84 -3.68 2.00
C GLN A 136 8.78 -3.64 3.10
N ARG A 137 7.52 -3.36 2.75
CA ARG A 137 6.40 -3.36 3.69
C ARG A 137 6.19 -4.76 4.29
N THR A 138 6.29 -5.80 3.48
CA THR A 138 6.17 -7.20 3.92
C THR A 138 7.29 -7.58 4.88
N GLU A 139 8.55 -7.22 4.59
CA GLU A 139 9.68 -7.49 5.49
C GLU A 139 9.47 -6.85 6.86
N GLN A 140 9.02 -5.59 6.90
CA GLN A 140 8.70 -4.90 8.15
C GLN A 140 7.59 -5.61 8.93
N GLU A 141 6.52 -6.05 8.27
CA GLU A 141 5.43 -6.76 8.94
C GLU A 141 5.87 -8.12 9.47
N VAL A 142 6.71 -8.85 8.73
CA VAL A 142 7.32 -10.11 9.21
C VAL A 142 8.18 -9.86 10.44
N GLN A 143 9.01 -8.81 10.42
CA GLN A 143 9.88 -8.46 11.54
C GLN A 143 9.06 -8.06 12.78
N ARG A 144 8.03 -7.21 12.63
CA ARG A 144 7.11 -6.86 13.72
C ARG A 144 6.42 -8.07 14.33
N LYS A 145 6.03 -9.05 13.50
CA LYS A 145 5.44 -10.31 13.98
C LYS A 145 6.43 -11.15 14.78
N LYS A 146 7.69 -11.23 14.35
CA LYS A 146 8.76 -11.91 15.11
C LYS A 146 9.00 -11.25 16.46
N GLU A 147 9.06 -9.93 16.52
CA GLU A 147 9.24 -9.16 17.76
C GLU A 147 8.09 -9.37 18.74
N ARG A 148 6.84 -9.26 18.29
CA ARG A 148 5.65 -9.54 19.12
C ARG A 148 5.62 -10.98 19.64
N ALA A 149 6.00 -11.95 18.82
CA ALA A 149 6.14 -13.34 19.24
C ALA A 149 7.25 -13.48 20.30
N GLY A 150 8.40 -12.84 20.09
CA GLY A 150 9.51 -12.81 21.04
C GLY A 150 9.15 -12.19 22.39
N GLU A 151 8.47 -11.04 22.41
CA GLU A 151 8.01 -10.38 23.64
C GLU A 151 6.99 -11.23 24.41
N THR A 152 6.06 -11.88 23.71
CA THR A 152 5.07 -12.77 24.31
C THR A 152 5.76 -13.96 24.98
N VAL A 153 6.75 -14.54 24.32
CA VAL A 153 7.52 -15.67 24.86
C VAL A 153 8.45 -15.23 26.00
N MET A 154 9.12 -14.07 25.92
CA MET A 154 9.93 -13.55 27.03
C MET A 154 9.12 -13.31 28.30
N LYS A 155 7.88 -12.81 28.19
CA LYS A 155 6.97 -12.67 29.34
C LYS A 155 6.60 -14.01 29.99
N GLN A 156 6.68 -15.11 29.24
CA GLN A 156 6.42 -16.46 29.72
C GLN A 156 7.66 -17.15 30.31
N ILE A 157 8.86 -16.60 30.08
CA ILE A 157 10.10 -17.08 30.68
C ILE A 157 10.30 -16.34 32.01
N VAL A 158 9.89 -16.96 33.10
CA VAL A 158 10.26 -16.51 34.45
C VAL A 158 11.75 -16.84 34.65
N VAL A 159 12.58 -15.81 34.71
CA VAL A 159 14.02 -15.96 34.99
C VAL A 159 14.19 -16.24 36.48
N ASN A 160 14.28 -17.51 36.85
CA ASN A 160 14.83 -17.91 38.14
C ASN A 160 16.28 -18.35 37.96
N ASN A 161 17.18 -17.63 38.63
CA ASN A 161 18.62 -17.89 38.65
C ASN A 161 18.91 -19.30 39.17
N GLY A 162 19.19 -20.24 38.26
CA GLY A 162 19.78 -21.55 38.59
C GLY A 162 18.99 -22.79 38.17
N GLU A 163 17.74 -22.66 37.70
CA GLU A 163 16.92 -23.79 37.23
C GLU A 163 16.75 -23.81 35.69
N PRO A 164 16.52 -24.99 35.07
CA PRO A 164 16.32 -25.10 33.63
C PRO A 164 15.16 -24.21 33.17
N GLN A 165 15.44 -23.31 32.22
CA GLN A 165 14.48 -22.34 31.70
C GLN A 165 13.31 -23.05 31.01
N GLN A 166 12.13 -23.00 31.62
CA GLN A 166 10.91 -23.54 31.02
C GLN A 166 10.26 -22.49 30.11
N VAL A 167 10.17 -22.81 28.82
CA VAL A 167 9.47 -21.97 27.84
C VAL A 167 8.07 -22.53 27.63
N VAL A 168 7.05 -21.85 28.14
CA VAL A 168 5.64 -22.21 27.87
C VAL A 168 5.23 -21.56 26.55
N THR A 169 4.95 -22.36 25.53
CA THR A 169 4.56 -21.86 24.19
C THR A 169 3.68 -22.87 23.49
N SER A 170 2.82 -22.41 22.58
CA SER A 170 2.13 -23.30 21.65
C SER A 170 3.13 -23.88 20.65
N LEU A 171 3.04 -25.18 20.36
CA LEU A 171 3.86 -25.82 19.33
C LEU A 171 3.36 -25.44 17.94
N GLN A 172 4.29 -25.04 17.06
CA GLN A 172 4.00 -24.76 15.66
C GLN A 172 4.34 -25.99 14.82
N PHE A 173 3.50 -26.26 13.82
CA PHE A 173 3.68 -27.37 12.88
C PHE A 173 3.75 -26.85 11.45
N ARG A 174 4.64 -27.43 10.64
CA ARG A 174 4.67 -27.25 9.19
C ARG A 174 4.69 -28.62 8.53
N GLY A 175 3.50 -29.10 8.16
CA GLY A 175 3.29 -30.52 7.87
C GLY A 175 3.60 -31.35 9.11
N ASP A 176 4.44 -32.37 8.95
CA ASP A 176 4.80 -33.30 10.04
C ASP A 176 6.01 -32.83 10.87
N ARG A 177 6.46 -31.58 10.67
CA ARG A 177 7.62 -31.01 11.37
C ARG A 177 7.18 -30.10 12.50
N ILE A 178 7.71 -30.35 13.71
CA ILE A 178 7.63 -29.40 14.82
C ILE A 178 8.63 -28.27 14.55
N ILE A 179 8.16 -27.03 14.60
CA ILE A 179 8.99 -25.83 14.53
C ILE A 179 9.18 -25.32 15.97
N LEU A 180 10.39 -25.48 16.49
CA LEU A 180 10.77 -24.88 17.77
C LEU A 180 10.91 -23.36 17.61
N PRO A 181 10.37 -22.56 18.56
CA PRO A 181 10.58 -21.12 18.57
C PRO A 181 12.08 -20.77 18.58
N GLU A 182 12.43 -19.65 17.92
CA GLU A 182 13.82 -19.21 17.79
C GLU A 182 14.54 -19.06 19.14
N ILE A 183 13.80 -18.66 20.18
CA ILE A 183 14.35 -18.53 21.54
C ILE A 183 14.76 -19.87 22.15
N VAL A 184 14.02 -20.96 21.87
CA VAL A 184 14.39 -22.31 22.31
C VAL A 184 15.69 -22.72 21.63
N ASN A 185 15.82 -22.45 20.33
CA ASN A 185 17.06 -22.73 19.60
C ASN A 185 18.25 -21.92 20.14
N LYS A 186 18.04 -20.65 20.52
CA LYS A 186 19.08 -19.79 21.11
C LYS A 186 19.51 -20.27 22.50
N ILE A 187 18.55 -20.57 23.39
CA ILE A 187 18.81 -21.04 24.76
C ILE A 187 19.50 -22.41 24.73
N ALA A 188 18.96 -23.36 23.97
CA ALA A 188 19.50 -24.72 23.85
C ALA A 188 20.69 -24.83 22.87
N GLN A 189 21.08 -23.72 22.23
CA GLN A 189 22.16 -23.64 21.23
C GLN A 189 22.03 -24.65 20.08
N LEU A 190 20.80 -24.94 19.65
CA LEU A 190 20.53 -25.84 18.53
C LEU A 190 20.98 -25.18 17.21
N ARG A 191 21.72 -25.92 16.38
CA ARG A 191 22.27 -25.44 15.11
C ARG A 191 21.95 -26.43 13.99
N GLU A 192 21.78 -25.88 12.78
CA GLU A 192 21.67 -26.71 11.58
C GLU A 192 22.95 -27.53 11.37
N ARG A 193 22.80 -28.73 10.78
CA ARG A 193 23.90 -29.67 10.43
C ARG A 193 24.65 -30.29 11.62
N LYS A 194 24.14 -30.15 12.85
CA LYS A 194 24.59 -30.96 13.99
C LYS A 194 23.72 -32.22 14.15
N GLU A 195 24.30 -33.27 14.73
CA GLU A 195 23.57 -34.48 15.08
C GLU A 195 23.01 -34.35 16.51
N TYR A 196 21.78 -34.83 16.72
CA TYR A 196 21.06 -34.76 17.99
C TYR A 196 20.47 -36.11 18.35
N SER A 197 20.48 -36.46 19.63
CA SER A 197 19.75 -37.59 20.18
C SER A 197 18.36 -37.14 20.64
N LEU A 198 17.34 -37.97 20.35
CA LEU A 198 15.95 -37.73 20.74
C LEU A 198 15.51 -38.83 21.70
N LYS A 199 15.23 -38.49 22.96
CA LYS A 199 14.60 -39.39 23.92
C LYS A 199 13.09 -39.12 23.92
N VAL A 200 12.28 -40.14 23.63
CA VAL A 200 10.83 -39.99 23.42
C VAL A 200 10.05 -40.83 24.43
N GLN A 201 9.08 -40.21 25.10
CA GLN A 201 8.10 -40.85 25.98
C GLN A 201 6.70 -40.26 25.68
N LYS A 202 5.63 -40.92 26.14
CA LYS A 202 4.27 -40.40 25.93
C LYS A 202 4.14 -39.00 26.55
N GLY A 203 3.95 -37.98 25.70
CA GLY A 203 3.82 -36.58 26.12
C GLY A 203 5.15 -35.86 26.42
N LYS A 204 6.32 -36.47 26.14
CA LYS A 204 7.63 -35.88 26.41
C LYS A 204 8.64 -36.22 25.33
N VAL A 205 9.35 -35.20 24.82
CA VAL A 205 10.51 -35.35 23.94
C VAL A 205 11.66 -34.53 24.52
N GLU A 206 12.81 -35.16 24.71
CA GLU A 206 14.06 -34.49 25.08
C GLU A 206 15.03 -34.53 23.90
N ILE A 207 15.70 -33.40 23.65
CA ILE A 207 16.65 -33.21 22.56
C ILE A 207 18.00 -32.88 23.18
N GLU A 208 19.02 -33.69 22.92
CA GLU A 208 20.39 -33.48 23.41
C GLU A 208 21.36 -33.54 22.22
N GLU A 209 22.34 -32.62 22.16
CA GLU A 209 23.39 -32.67 21.13
C GLU A 209 24.18 -33.98 21.23
N PHE A 210 24.31 -34.69 20.11
CA PHE A 210 25.02 -35.95 20.08
C PHE A 210 26.53 -35.69 19.94
N GLN A 211 27.30 -35.99 21.00
CA GLN A 211 28.76 -35.95 20.97
C GLN A 211 29.28 -37.38 20.75
N LYS A 212 30.05 -37.57 19.67
CA LYS A 212 30.76 -38.83 19.39
C LYS A 212 31.98 -39.00 20.28
#